data_AF-A0A520XPU3-F1
#
_entry.id   AF-A0A520XPU3-F1
#
_cell.length_a   1.000
_cell.length_b   1.000
_cell.length_c   1.000
_cell.angle_alpha   90.00
_cell.angle_beta   90.00
_cell.angle_gamma   90.00
#
_symmetry.space_group_name_H-M   'P 1'
#
loop_
_entity.id
_entity.type
_entity.pdbx_description
1 polymer ?
#
loop_
_entity_poly.entity_id
_entity_poly.type
_entity_poly.pdbx_seq_one_letter_code
_entity_poly.pdbx_strand_id
1 'polypeptide(L)'
;MIPSPTRFRALTRLAVLAAMSTVLYATPGTAAAAVTPDVTCFGLTASQAEAQGYRVQVGTDGNDFLFGGNASRDFIMGFGGDDVITGAGNNDILCGGLGHDIITAGSGDDRVSGGLGNDEMDLGSGDDLGRGKGGLDRLVGGAGDDILDGGRAADRISGELGNDRIFGGGGPDIIYAGEGHDRVSAGPGNDRASGGPGRDIIAGGTGADIVSGNDGRDRIQGGNGNDILDGDGNLDRIRGGAGIDRCNDSDGDLMATCETDLGGRELPQDDPVELIIPDPQPEPQPDPEPQPNPDPQPDPEPDPDPEPPPVDEGPVPADQAPQGVNRYGWPLLTDAGLAAMLECESGTNHAINTGNGFYGGVQWLPATWNAAARGSGFTQYDGVLPHLVPAQVQDDVTKWWWEATRPNTQWPHCHVKALAAMNVLPPT
;
A
#
# COMPACT_ATOMS: atom_id res chain seq x y z
N MET A 1 -38.55 51.97 37.49
CA MET A 1 -37.84 52.98 36.69
C MET A 1 -36.35 52.79 36.91
N ILE A 2 -35.64 52.57 35.81
CA ILE A 2 -34.17 52.55 35.58
C ILE A 2 -33.61 53.97 35.92
N PRO A 3 -32.34 54.21 36.38
CA PRO A 3 -31.08 53.73 35.78
C PRO A 3 -29.86 53.38 36.69
N SER A 4 -28.94 52.63 36.05
CA SER A 4 -27.49 52.44 36.32
C SER A 4 -26.72 53.80 36.34
N PRO A 5 -25.47 53.98 36.89
CA PRO A 5 -24.25 53.25 36.43
C PRO A 5 -23.01 53.13 37.37
N THR A 6 -22.10 52.20 37.00
CA THR A 6 -20.60 52.22 37.13
C THR A 6 -19.93 52.22 38.53
N ARG A 7 -18.82 51.54 38.88
CA ARG A 7 -17.68 50.88 38.20
C ARG A 7 -16.88 50.01 39.22
N PHE A 8 -16.27 48.92 38.75
CA PHE A 8 -14.95 48.31 39.11
C PHE A 8 -14.57 47.99 40.58
N ARG A 9 -14.48 46.69 40.95
CA ARG A 9 -13.23 45.85 40.94
C ARG A 9 -13.48 44.46 41.58
N ALA A 10 -13.00 43.46 40.84
CA ALA A 10 -12.54 42.10 41.19
C ALA A 10 -12.86 41.50 42.58
N LEU A 11 -13.43 40.29 42.59
CA LEU A 11 -12.86 39.10 43.26
C LEU A 11 -13.69 37.83 42.99
N THR A 12 -13.02 36.87 42.32
CA THR A 12 -13.02 35.41 42.56
C THR A 12 -14.14 34.49 42.02
N ARG A 13 -13.63 33.45 41.32
CA ARG A 13 -14.17 32.10 41.06
C ARG A 13 -14.99 31.91 39.77
N LEU A 14 -14.27 31.67 38.67
CA LEU A 14 -14.69 30.68 37.67
C LEU A 14 -13.46 29.80 37.36
N ALA A 15 -13.59 28.51 37.63
CA ALA A 15 -12.55 27.53 37.42
C ALA A 15 -12.33 27.34 35.91
N VAL A 16 -11.20 27.84 35.41
CA VAL A 16 -10.61 27.38 34.16
C VAL A 16 -9.82 26.13 34.52
N LEU A 17 -10.37 24.95 34.23
CA LEU A 17 -9.59 23.73 34.23
C LEU A 17 -8.73 23.78 32.96
N ALA A 18 -7.47 24.16 33.13
CA ALA A 18 -6.45 23.97 32.12
C ALA A 18 -6.28 22.46 31.92
N ALA A 19 -6.75 21.94 30.79
CA ALA A 19 -6.21 20.69 30.27
C ALA A 19 -4.80 21.03 29.77
N MET A 20 -3.82 20.87 30.65
CA MET A 20 -2.42 20.85 30.24
C MET A 20 -2.25 19.65 29.33
N SER A 21 -1.99 19.90 28.04
CA SER A 21 -1.40 18.93 27.13
C SER A 21 -0.20 18.32 27.84
N THR A 22 -0.35 17.06 28.24
CA THR A 22 0.79 16.25 28.63
C THR A 22 1.32 15.72 27.31
N VAL A 23 2.16 16.52 26.66
CA VAL A 23 3.06 16.00 25.62
C VAL A 23 3.96 15.02 26.36
N LEU A 24 3.76 13.72 26.12
CA LEU A 24 4.68 12.70 26.58
C LEU A 24 5.95 12.84 25.73
N TYR A 25 6.86 13.71 26.13
CA TYR A 25 8.24 13.59 25.69
C TYR A 25 8.79 12.31 26.33
N ALA A 26 8.96 11.27 25.51
CA ALA A 26 9.74 10.12 25.92
C ALA A 26 11.16 10.62 26.24
N THR A 27 11.49 10.67 27.52
CA THR A 27 12.87 10.88 27.98
C THR A 27 13.70 9.68 27.55
N PRO A 28 14.95 9.86 27.07
CA PRO A 28 15.81 8.74 26.75
C PRO A 28 16.18 8.04 28.06
N GLY A 29 15.65 6.84 28.30
CA GLY A 29 16.10 6.07 29.46
C GLY A 29 15.18 5.00 30.08
N THR A 30 13.99 4.69 29.56
CA THR A 30 13.25 3.49 29.98
C THR A 30 12.43 2.93 28.82
N ALA A 31 13.05 2.03 28.05
CA ALA A 31 12.38 1.22 27.05
C ALA A 31 11.67 0.03 27.71
N ALA A 32 10.38 -0.08 27.44
CA ALA A 32 9.75 -1.33 27.02
C ALA A 32 8.62 -0.91 26.09
N ALA A 33 9.01 -0.53 24.87
CA ALA A 33 8.12 -0.48 23.74
C ALA A 33 7.38 -1.82 23.67
N ALA A 34 6.05 -1.78 23.62
CA ALA A 34 5.31 -2.91 23.07
C ALA A 34 5.71 -2.97 21.59
N VAL A 35 6.73 -3.77 21.29
CA VAL A 35 7.10 -4.12 19.93
C VAL A 35 5.89 -4.84 19.35
N THR A 36 5.15 -4.16 18.48
CA THR A 36 4.09 -4.75 17.67
C THR A 36 4.75 -5.79 16.74
N PRO A 37 4.16 -6.97 16.53
CA PRO A 37 4.79 -8.03 15.72
C PRO A 37 4.87 -7.59 14.26
N ASP A 38 6.07 -7.52 13.68
CA ASP A 38 6.45 -7.44 12.25
C ASP A 38 5.48 -6.77 11.26
N VAL A 39 4.76 -5.71 11.66
CA VAL A 39 4.01 -4.87 10.71
C VAL A 39 5.01 -3.96 10.02
N THR A 40 5.01 -4.00 8.70
CA THR A 40 5.97 -3.27 7.88
C THR A 40 5.30 -2.19 7.06
N CYS A 41 5.93 -1.01 6.99
CA CYS A 41 5.65 0.02 5.99
C CYS A 41 6.79 -0.02 4.97
N PHE A 42 6.46 -0.21 3.68
CA PHE A 42 7.46 -0.41 2.62
C PHE A 42 8.54 -1.45 2.96
N GLY A 43 8.13 -2.57 3.57
CA GLY A 43 9.05 -3.67 3.93
C GLY A 43 9.94 -3.39 5.15
N LEU A 44 9.81 -2.24 5.81
CA LEU A 44 10.52 -1.90 7.04
C LEU A 44 9.59 -2.00 8.25
N THR A 45 10.06 -2.68 9.30
CA THR A 45 9.48 -2.57 10.64
C THR A 45 9.94 -1.28 11.32
N ALA A 46 9.19 -0.84 12.33
CA ALA A 46 9.59 0.27 13.21
C ALA A 46 11.04 0.13 13.74
N SER A 47 11.42 -1.08 14.19
CA SER A 47 12.78 -1.32 14.69
C SER A 47 13.87 -1.21 13.62
N GLN A 48 13.56 -1.60 12.37
CA GLN A 48 14.51 -1.47 11.26
C GLN A 48 14.64 -0.01 10.83
N ALA A 49 13.53 0.75 10.82
CA ALA A 49 13.55 2.17 10.52
C ALA A 49 14.35 2.96 11.57
N GLU A 50 14.16 2.68 12.86
CA GLU A 50 14.96 3.30 13.93
C GLU A 50 16.46 2.98 13.78
N ALA A 51 16.79 1.73 13.43
CA ALA A 51 18.17 1.34 13.15
C ALA A 51 18.78 2.04 11.93
N GLN A 52 17.94 2.53 11.00
CA GLN A 52 18.34 3.35 9.86
C GLN A 52 18.35 4.86 10.17
N GLY A 53 18.08 5.26 11.41
CA GLY A 53 18.15 6.65 11.86
C GLY A 53 16.86 7.44 11.65
N TYR A 54 15.75 6.78 11.33
CA TYR A 54 14.45 7.43 11.31
C TYR A 54 13.97 7.75 12.72
N ARG A 55 13.29 8.89 12.87
CA ARG A 55 12.43 9.13 14.03
C ARG A 55 11.14 8.34 13.84
N VAL A 56 10.89 7.38 14.71
CA VAL A 56 9.74 6.47 14.59
C VAL A 56 8.54 6.99 15.39
N GLN A 57 7.37 7.01 14.75
CA GLN A 57 6.08 7.19 15.40
C GLN A 57 5.11 6.07 14.98
N VAL A 58 4.36 5.56 15.94
CA VAL A 58 3.41 4.46 15.77
C VAL A 58 2.09 4.85 16.43
N GLY A 59 1.02 4.81 15.65
CA GLY A 59 -0.37 4.97 16.06
C GLY A 59 -0.95 3.69 16.65
N THR A 60 -2.27 3.65 16.70
CA THR A 60 -3.10 2.64 17.35
C THR A 60 -4.14 2.08 16.38
N ASP A 61 -5.05 1.21 16.83
CA ASP A 61 -6.16 0.74 15.99
C ASP A 61 -7.32 1.76 15.89
N GLY A 62 -7.15 2.99 16.38
CA GLY A 62 -8.14 4.05 16.30
C GLY A 62 -7.54 5.36 15.85
N ASN A 63 -8.41 6.32 15.51
CA ASN A 63 -8.05 7.58 14.88
C ASN A 63 -7.00 8.39 15.66
N ASP A 64 -5.83 8.54 15.05
CA ASP A 64 -4.66 9.20 15.61
C ASP A 64 -4.30 10.51 14.89
N PHE A 65 -3.55 11.36 15.59
CA PHE A 65 -2.91 12.54 15.02
C PHE A 65 -1.40 12.39 15.16
N LEU A 66 -0.71 12.13 14.04
CA LEU A 66 0.71 11.80 13.99
C LEU A 66 1.47 12.90 13.24
N PHE A 67 2.62 13.30 13.79
CA PHE A 67 3.37 14.45 13.27
C PHE A 67 4.88 14.16 13.28
N GLY A 68 5.46 14.22 12.09
CA GLY A 68 6.88 14.33 11.81
C GLY A 68 7.43 15.72 12.14
N GLY A 69 8.66 15.98 11.72
CA GLY A 69 9.26 17.29 11.90
C GLY A 69 10.41 17.57 10.95
N ASN A 70 10.63 18.84 10.66
CA ASN A 70 11.58 19.33 9.64
C ASN A 70 13.08 19.00 9.86
N ALA A 71 13.45 18.30 10.93
CA ALA A 71 14.85 18.07 11.31
C ALA A 71 15.28 16.60 11.24
N SER A 72 14.36 15.69 10.95
CA SER A 72 14.58 14.25 10.90
C SER A 72 13.87 13.66 9.70
N ARG A 73 14.34 12.52 9.23
CA ARG A 73 13.53 11.59 8.46
C ARG A 73 12.60 10.88 9.42
N ASP A 74 11.32 10.88 9.17
CA ASP A 74 10.28 10.31 10.01
C ASP A 74 9.76 9.00 9.41
N PHE A 75 9.52 8.02 10.28
CA PHE A 75 8.85 6.77 9.93
C PHE A 75 7.56 6.70 10.75
N ILE A 76 6.42 6.88 10.10
CA ILE A 76 5.11 7.02 10.76
C ILE A 76 4.16 5.91 10.27
N MET A 77 3.59 5.15 11.21
CA MET A 77 2.56 4.15 10.93
C MET A 77 1.27 4.50 11.71
N GLY A 78 0.15 4.68 11.02
CA GLY A 78 -1.17 4.94 11.60
C GLY A 78 -1.79 3.69 12.23
N PHE A 79 -1.71 2.56 11.53
CA PHE A 79 -2.33 1.26 11.83
C PHE A 79 -3.80 1.17 11.47
N GLY A 80 -4.72 1.52 12.36
CA GLY A 80 -6.15 1.40 12.09
C GLY A 80 -6.91 2.63 12.55
N GLY A 81 -8.09 2.85 11.99
CA GLY A 81 -8.86 4.06 12.26
C GLY A 81 -8.60 5.13 11.20
N ASP A 82 -9.33 6.23 11.29
CA ASP A 82 -9.17 7.34 10.34
C ASP A 82 -8.11 8.30 10.88
N ASP A 83 -6.88 8.18 10.38
CA ASP A 83 -5.71 8.89 10.91
C ASP A 83 -5.44 10.21 10.19
N VAL A 84 -4.78 11.14 10.90
CA VAL A 84 -4.21 12.36 10.31
C VAL A 84 -2.70 12.33 10.51
N ILE A 85 -1.96 12.22 9.41
CA ILE A 85 -0.51 12.07 9.39
C ILE A 85 0.13 13.25 8.67
N THR A 86 1.15 13.85 9.27
CA THR A 86 1.96 14.90 8.63
C THR A 86 3.45 14.56 8.74
N GLY A 87 4.19 14.44 7.63
CA GLY A 87 5.66 14.23 7.62
C GLY A 87 6.46 15.52 7.85
N ALA A 88 6.01 16.60 7.21
CA ALA A 88 6.57 17.95 7.19
C ALA A 88 7.79 18.12 6.28
N GLY A 89 8.96 17.63 6.63
CA GLY A 89 10.11 17.79 5.74
C GLY A 89 11.21 16.77 5.97
N ASN A 90 12.13 16.66 5.01
CA ASN A 90 13.04 15.52 4.79
C ASN A 90 12.31 14.32 4.17
N ASN A 91 13.08 13.27 3.85
CA ASN A 91 12.61 12.09 3.13
C ASN A 91 12.02 11.07 4.11
N ASP A 92 10.70 11.04 4.20
CA ASP A 92 9.90 10.32 5.18
C ASP A 92 9.34 9.01 4.63
N ILE A 93 8.88 8.15 5.55
CA ILE A 93 8.10 6.94 5.24
C ILE A 93 6.81 6.99 6.06
N LEU A 94 5.68 7.12 5.37
CA LEU A 94 4.37 7.31 5.97
C LEU A 94 3.42 6.20 5.51
N CYS A 95 2.77 5.52 6.46
CA CYS A 95 1.71 4.56 6.18
C CYS A 95 0.48 4.88 7.04
N GLY A 96 -0.68 5.09 6.40
CA GLY A 96 -1.98 5.24 7.05
C GLY A 96 -2.40 3.93 7.70
N GLY A 97 -2.81 2.95 6.90
CA GLY A 97 -3.09 1.60 7.36
C GLY A 97 -4.49 1.15 6.99
N LEU A 98 -5.39 1.01 7.95
CA LEU A 98 -6.81 0.71 7.72
C LEU A 98 -7.63 1.94 8.11
N GLY A 99 -8.53 2.41 7.26
CA GLY A 99 -9.41 3.53 7.59
C GLY A 99 -9.44 4.55 6.47
N HIS A 100 -10.03 5.71 6.72
CA HIS A 100 -9.91 6.86 5.83
C HIS A 100 -8.83 7.79 6.38
N ASP A 101 -7.63 7.70 5.84
CA ASP A 101 -6.49 8.44 6.32
C ASP A 101 -6.30 9.74 5.53
N ILE A 102 -5.86 10.79 6.24
CA ILE A 102 -5.42 12.06 5.64
C ILE A 102 -3.92 12.19 5.87
N ILE A 103 -3.14 12.12 4.79
CA ILE A 103 -1.69 12.12 4.85
C ILE A 103 -1.13 13.30 4.07
N THR A 104 -0.29 14.11 4.72
CA THR A 104 0.47 15.18 4.09
C THR A 104 1.96 14.93 4.30
N ALA A 105 2.72 14.60 3.25
CA ALA A 105 4.12 14.23 3.40
C ALA A 105 5.01 15.45 3.58
N GLY A 106 4.96 16.41 2.66
CA GLY A 106 5.55 17.73 2.84
C GLY A 106 6.68 17.99 1.86
N SER A 107 7.92 18.17 2.34
CA SER A 107 9.07 18.45 1.46
C SER A 107 10.17 17.41 1.61
N GLY A 108 10.71 16.90 0.52
CA GLY A 108 11.69 15.81 0.52
C GLY A 108 11.15 14.65 -0.30
N ASP A 109 11.99 13.66 -0.61
CA ASP A 109 11.57 12.51 -1.42
C ASP A 109 10.90 11.46 -0.50
N ASP A 110 9.59 11.51 -0.44
CA ASP A 110 8.76 10.79 0.51
C ASP A 110 8.24 9.45 -0.04
N ARG A 111 7.97 8.51 0.86
CA ARG A 111 7.27 7.25 0.55
C ARG A 111 5.99 7.16 1.35
N VAL A 112 4.86 7.20 0.66
CA VAL A 112 3.54 7.30 1.27
C VAL A 112 2.64 6.15 0.83
N SER A 113 2.00 5.49 1.78
CA SER A 113 0.93 4.53 1.52
C SER A 113 -0.32 4.91 2.30
N GLY A 114 -1.45 5.02 1.61
CA GLY A 114 -2.78 5.18 2.23
C GLY A 114 -3.13 3.91 2.99
N GLY A 115 -3.32 2.80 2.26
CA GLY A 115 -3.54 1.50 2.88
C GLY A 115 -4.81 0.84 2.40
N LEU A 116 -5.71 0.49 3.30
CA LEU A 116 -7.05 0.04 2.97
C LEU A 116 -8.05 1.08 3.47
N GLY A 117 -9.04 1.39 2.65
CA GLY A 117 -10.02 2.43 2.91
C GLY A 117 -9.79 3.60 1.96
N ASN A 118 -10.65 4.61 2.04
CA ASN A 118 -10.61 5.70 1.06
C ASN A 118 -9.66 6.75 1.62
N ASP A 119 -8.49 6.96 1.02
CA ASP A 119 -7.46 7.81 1.61
C ASP A 119 -7.29 9.14 0.85
N GLU A 120 -6.83 10.17 1.56
CA GLU A 120 -6.47 11.46 1.01
C GLU A 120 -4.97 11.72 1.23
N MET A 121 -4.21 11.78 0.14
CA MET A 121 -2.76 11.94 0.16
C MET A 121 -2.30 13.15 -0.64
N ASP A 122 -1.47 13.97 -0.02
CA ASP A 122 -0.74 15.10 -0.60
C ASP A 122 0.75 14.89 -0.29
N LEU A 123 1.54 14.59 -1.31
CA LEU A 123 2.94 14.19 -1.16
C LEU A 123 3.83 15.44 -1.06
N GLY A 124 3.55 16.46 -1.86
CA GLY A 124 4.01 17.83 -1.63
C GLY A 124 5.13 18.24 -2.58
N SER A 125 6.39 18.23 -2.15
CA SER A 125 7.51 18.58 -3.02
C SER A 125 8.70 17.65 -2.81
N GLY A 126 9.34 17.21 -3.88
CA GLY A 126 10.32 16.13 -3.86
C GLY A 126 9.93 15.08 -4.91
N ASP A 127 10.83 14.14 -5.18
CA ASP A 127 10.51 13.03 -6.09
C ASP A 127 9.86 11.91 -5.27
N ASP A 128 8.53 11.87 -5.24
CA ASP A 128 7.78 11.08 -4.26
C ASP A 128 7.26 9.73 -4.79
N LEU A 129 6.95 8.82 -3.86
CA LEU A 129 6.26 7.55 -4.15
C LEU A 129 4.95 7.44 -3.35
N GLY A 130 3.82 7.51 -4.04
CA GLY A 130 2.48 7.37 -3.47
C GLY A 130 1.77 6.06 -3.86
N ARG A 131 1.16 5.38 -2.88
CA ARG A 131 0.34 4.17 -3.12
C ARG A 131 -0.98 4.23 -2.36
N GLY A 132 -2.11 4.35 -3.05
CA GLY A 132 -3.46 4.28 -2.46
C GLY A 132 -3.78 2.86 -2.00
N LYS A 133 -3.50 1.88 -2.87
CA LYS A 133 -3.73 0.44 -2.75
C LYS A 133 -5.20 0.04 -2.85
N GLY A 134 -6.05 0.37 -1.90
CA GLY A 134 -7.40 -0.18 -1.88
C GLY A 134 -8.41 0.71 -1.23
N GLY A 135 -9.34 1.23 -2.02
CA GLY A 135 -10.36 2.15 -1.60
C GLY A 135 -10.54 3.19 -2.70
N LEU A 136 -11.35 4.22 -2.45
CA LEU A 136 -11.50 5.34 -3.36
C LEU A 136 -10.56 6.45 -2.92
N ASP A 137 -9.38 6.49 -3.51
CA ASP A 137 -8.28 7.31 -3.02
C ASP A 137 -8.18 8.64 -3.78
N ARG A 138 -7.65 9.66 -3.11
CA ARG A 138 -7.27 10.94 -3.70
C ARG A 138 -5.77 11.15 -3.50
N LEU A 139 -5.01 11.10 -4.60
CA LEU A 139 -3.56 11.26 -4.63
C LEU A 139 -3.19 12.57 -5.31
N VAL A 140 -2.29 13.34 -4.70
CA VAL A 140 -1.65 14.52 -5.30
C VAL A 140 -0.15 14.40 -5.09
N GLY A 141 0.61 14.26 -6.19
CA GLY A 141 2.07 14.20 -6.20
C GLY A 141 2.66 15.52 -5.74
N GLY A 142 2.46 16.58 -6.52
CA GLY A 142 2.87 17.93 -6.15
C GLY A 142 4.02 18.40 -7.01
N ALA A 143 5.18 18.72 -6.44
CA ALA A 143 6.31 19.23 -7.22
C ALA A 143 7.50 18.27 -7.20
N GLY A 144 7.84 17.67 -8.33
CA GLY A 144 8.93 16.71 -8.48
C GLY A 144 8.55 15.63 -9.49
N ASP A 145 9.48 14.73 -9.81
CA ASP A 145 9.19 13.61 -10.70
C ASP A 145 8.58 12.44 -9.87
N ASP A 146 7.26 12.37 -9.78
CA ASP A 146 6.56 11.48 -8.85
C ASP A 146 6.21 10.11 -9.44
N ILE A 147 6.01 9.12 -8.55
CA ILE A 147 5.45 7.81 -8.88
C ILE A 147 4.17 7.59 -8.07
N LEU A 148 3.02 7.55 -8.75
CA LEU A 148 1.70 7.44 -8.12
C LEU A 148 0.98 6.17 -8.57
N ASP A 149 0.45 5.39 -7.63
CA ASP A 149 -0.33 4.17 -7.86
C ASP A 149 -1.65 4.26 -7.07
N GLY A 150 -2.78 4.40 -7.78
CA GLY A 150 -4.12 4.46 -7.18
C GLY A 150 -4.48 3.15 -6.51
N GLY A 151 -4.48 2.05 -7.26
CA GLY A 151 -4.60 0.71 -6.72
C GLY A 151 -5.71 -0.10 -7.38
N ARG A 152 -6.77 -0.46 -6.65
CA ARG A 152 -7.79 -1.41 -7.13
C ARG A 152 -9.19 -0.82 -7.31
N ALA A 153 -9.41 0.42 -6.92
CA ALA A 153 -10.73 1.04 -7.00
C ALA A 153 -10.68 2.37 -7.75
N ALA A 154 -11.83 3.06 -7.83
CA ALA A 154 -11.97 4.26 -8.63
C ALA A 154 -11.32 5.47 -7.96
N ASP A 155 -10.11 5.80 -8.40
CA ASP A 155 -9.24 6.75 -7.74
C ASP A 155 -9.20 8.11 -8.46
N ARG A 156 -8.76 9.14 -7.74
CA ARG A 156 -8.45 10.45 -8.30
C ARG A 156 -6.97 10.74 -8.09
N ILE A 157 -6.24 10.91 -9.18
CA ILE A 157 -4.78 11.08 -9.13
C ILE A 157 -4.39 12.36 -9.87
N SER A 158 -3.57 13.20 -9.23
CA SER A 158 -2.95 14.40 -9.81
C SER A 158 -1.44 14.29 -9.67
N GLY A 159 -0.66 14.37 -10.76
CA GLY A 159 0.81 14.44 -10.69
C GLY A 159 1.30 15.85 -10.33
N GLU A 160 0.67 16.86 -10.93
CA GLU A 160 0.94 18.30 -10.76
C GLU A 160 2.19 18.80 -11.53
N LEU A 161 3.34 19.02 -10.92
CA LEU A 161 4.53 19.59 -11.58
C LEU A 161 5.66 18.58 -11.62
N GLY A 162 6.16 18.21 -12.79
CA GLY A 162 7.31 17.32 -12.94
C GLY A 162 7.07 16.27 -14.01
N ASN A 163 7.95 15.29 -14.16
CA ASN A 163 7.76 14.20 -15.12
C ASN A 163 7.28 12.95 -14.39
N ASP A 164 5.97 12.81 -14.31
CA ASP A 164 5.34 11.86 -13.41
C ASP A 164 5.13 10.49 -14.05
N ARG A 165 5.07 9.47 -13.20
CA ARG A 165 4.66 8.10 -13.55
C ARG A 165 3.41 7.75 -12.79
N ILE A 166 2.29 7.70 -13.48
CA ILE A 166 0.98 7.51 -12.87
C ILE A 166 0.36 6.20 -13.32
N PHE A 167 -0.07 5.41 -12.34
CA PHE A 167 -0.81 4.17 -12.51
C PHE A 167 -2.17 4.36 -11.85
N GLY A 168 -3.25 4.34 -12.64
CA GLY A 168 -4.62 4.36 -12.10
C GLY A 168 -4.89 3.09 -11.29
N GLY A 169 -4.57 1.96 -11.91
CA GLY A 169 -4.69 0.66 -11.29
C GLY A 169 -5.91 -0.04 -11.86
N GLY A 170 -6.84 -0.50 -11.03
CA GLY A 170 -8.12 -1.05 -11.50
C GLY A 170 -9.28 -0.22 -10.99
N GLY A 171 -10.41 -0.23 -11.70
CA GLY A 171 -11.54 0.65 -11.40
C GLY A 171 -11.56 1.84 -12.36
N PRO A 172 -12.69 2.57 -12.46
CA PRO A 172 -12.78 3.75 -13.32
C PRO A 172 -12.12 4.97 -12.68
N ASP A 173 -10.92 5.32 -13.15
CA ASP A 173 -10.07 6.34 -12.54
C ASP A 173 -10.21 7.72 -13.20
N ILE A 174 -9.85 8.75 -12.45
CA ILE A 174 -9.68 10.12 -12.97
C ILE A 174 -8.23 10.55 -12.71
N ILE A 175 -7.48 10.73 -13.80
CA ILE A 175 -6.05 11.03 -13.78
C ILE A 175 -5.78 12.36 -14.48
N TYR A 176 -5.08 13.25 -13.79
CA TYR A 176 -4.49 14.46 -14.33
C TYR A 176 -2.98 14.37 -14.13
N ALA A 177 -2.19 14.25 -15.20
CA ALA A 177 -0.75 14.12 -15.05
C ALA A 177 -0.14 15.45 -14.62
N GLY A 178 -0.39 16.53 -15.37
CA GLY A 178 -0.01 17.87 -14.95
C GLY A 178 0.92 18.55 -15.95
N GLU A 179 1.81 19.41 -15.48
CA GLU A 179 2.88 19.98 -16.30
C GLU A 179 4.08 19.03 -16.29
N GLY A 180 4.50 18.52 -17.45
CA GLY A 180 5.47 17.43 -17.41
C GLY A 180 5.76 16.74 -18.73
N HIS A 181 6.62 15.74 -18.68
CA HIS A 181 6.70 14.72 -19.73
C HIS A 181 6.27 13.40 -19.11
N ASP A 182 4.97 13.23 -19.02
CA ASP A 182 4.39 12.25 -18.11
C ASP A 182 4.21 10.89 -18.75
N ARG A 183 4.12 9.88 -17.89
CA ARG A 183 3.80 8.51 -18.27
C ARG A 183 2.60 8.04 -17.46
N VAL A 184 1.47 7.87 -18.15
CA VAL A 184 0.20 7.46 -17.55
C VAL A 184 -0.21 6.09 -18.07
N SER A 185 -0.58 5.21 -17.14
CA SER A 185 -1.27 3.95 -17.41
C SER A 185 -2.54 3.92 -16.56
N ALA A 186 -3.71 4.17 -17.17
CA ALA A 186 -4.96 4.21 -16.40
C ALA A 186 -5.36 2.80 -15.91
N GLY A 187 -5.35 1.79 -16.79
CA GLY A 187 -5.46 0.39 -16.40
C GLY A 187 -6.82 -0.22 -16.76
N PRO A 188 -7.33 -1.21 -16.01
CA PRO A 188 -8.67 -1.72 -16.23
C PRO A 188 -9.75 -0.84 -15.61
N GLY A 189 -10.62 -0.24 -16.42
CA GLY A 189 -11.60 0.72 -15.95
C GLY A 189 -12.28 1.42 -17.11
N ASN A 190 -13.27 2.27 -16.83
CA ASN A 190 -13.68 3.26 -17.82
C ASN A 190 -13.05 4.56 -17.37
N ASP A 191 -11.86 4.84 -17.86
CA ASP A 191 -10.97 5.81 -17.25
C ASP A 191 -11.07 7.18 -17.90
N ARG A 192 -10.65 8.20 -17.16
CA ARG A 192 -10.44 9.55 -17.67
C ARG A 192 -9.01 9.97 -17.40
N ALA A 193 -8.20 10.10 -18.44
CA ALA A 193 -6.82 10.51 -18.31
C ALA A 193 -6.53 11.78 -19.12
N SER A 194 -5.73 12.66 -18.53
CA SER A 194 -5.26 13.90 -19.15
C SER A 194 -3.75 13.99 -18.93
N GLY A 195 -2.98 14.17 -20.01
CA GLY A 195 -1.53 14.45 -19.93
C GLY A 195 -1.32 15.84 -19.33
N GLY A 196 -1.62 16.87 -20.10
CA GLY A 196 -1.46 18.26 -19.69
C GLY A 196 -0.39 18.89 -20.56
N PRO A 197 0.27 19.98 -20.12
CA PRO A 197 1.35 20.54 -20.90
C PRO A 197 2.59 19.64 -20.93
N GLY A 198 3.03 19.25 -22.12
CA GLY A 198 4.37 18.77 -22.38
C GLY A 198 4.48 17.68 -23.44
N ARG A 199 4.91 16.47 -23.08
CA ARG A 199 5.11 15.41 -24.08
C ARG A 199 4.88 14.08 -23.43
N ASP A 200 3.64 13.65 -23.50
CA ASP A 200 3.14 12.63 -22.61
C ASP A 200 2.98 11.30 -23.33
N ILE A 201 3.04 10.23 -22.55
CA ILE A 201 2.74 8.87 -22.99
C ILE A 201 1.58 8.38 -22.14
N ILE A 202 0.43 8.17 -22.76
CA ILE A 202 -0.81 7.83 -22.06
C ILE A 202 -1.39 6.54 -22.63
N ALA A 203 -1.64 5.57 -21.76
CA ALA A 203 -2.37 4.34 -22.07
C ALA A 203 -3.69 4.31 -21.27
N GLY A 204 -4.82 4.17 -21.96
CA GLY A 204 -6.14 3.97 -21.35
C GLY A 204 -6.22 2.60 -20.68
N GLY A 205 -6.00 1.53 -21.45
CA GLY A 205 -5.92 0.17 -20.92
C GLY A 205 -7.10 -0.67 -21.37
N THR A 206 -7.97 -1.10 -20.45
CA THR A 206 -9.16 -1.87 -20.83
C THR A 206 -10.42 -1.25 -20.29
N GLY A 207 -11.42 -1.09 -21.13
CA GLY A 207 -12.72 -0.48 -20.87
C GLY A 207 -12.90 0.72 -21.79
N ALA A 208 -13.98 1.46 -21.64
CA ALA A 208 -14.29 2.58 -22.53
C ALA A 208 -13.69 3.86 -21.96
N ASP A 209 -12.53 4.26 -22.49
CA ASP A 209 -11.70 5.31 -21.90
C ASP A 209 -11.90 6.67 -22.58
N ILE A 210 -11.63 7.74 -21.83
CA ILE A 210 -11.53 9.10 -22.34
C ILE A 210 -10.12 9.60 -22.05
N VAL A 211 -9.33 9.83 -23.10
CA VAL A 211 -7.93 10.23 -22.97
C VAL A 211 -7.67 11.51 -23.75
N SER A 212 -7.03 12.48 -23.10
CA SER A 212 -6.60 13.75 -23.69
C SER A 212 -5.09 13.93 -23.53
N GLY A 213 -4.37 14.21 -24.61
CA GLY A 213 -2.96 14.63 -24.56
C GLY A 213 -2.83 16.04 -23.97
N ASN A 214 -3.61 16.97 -24.54
CA ASN A 214 -3.46 18.43 -24.35
C ASN A 214 -2.16 18.95 -24.98
N ASP A 215 -1.71 20.13 -24.57
CA ASP A 215 -0.61 20.86 -25.22
C ASP A 215 0.66 19.99 -25.25
N GLY A 216 1.04 19.45 -26.40
CA GLY A 216 2.21 18.58 -26.42
C GLY A 216 2.55 17.94 -27.75
N ARG A 217 3.24 16.80 -27.72
CA ARG A 217 3.42 15.93 -28.90
C ARG A 217 3.31 14.52 -28.41
N ASP A 218 2.10 14.11 -28.18
CA ASP A 218 1.82 13.05 -27.25
C ASP A 218 1.72 11.69 -27.93
N ARG A 219 1.80 10.65 -27.12
CA ARG A 219 1.64 9.27 -27.54
C ARG A 219 0.47 8.69 -26.76
N ILE A 220 -0.67 8.55 -27.42
CA ILE A 220 -1.91 8.09 -26.80
C ILE A 220 -2.25 6.69 -27.33
N GLN A 221 -2.56 5.78 -26.42
CA GLN A 221 -3.08 4.45 -26.73
C GLN A 221 -4.37 4.20 -25.95
N GLY A 222 -5.50 3.95 -26.64
CA GLY A 222 -6.79 3.63 -26.01
C GLY A 222 -6.74 2.26 -25.33
N GLY A 223 -6.54 1.21 -26.12
CA GLY A 223 -6.40 -0.15 -25.62
C GLY A 223 -7.57 -1.02 -26.04
N ASN A 224 -8.21 -1.73 -25.12
CA ASN A 224 -9.40 -2.54 -25.42
C ASN A 224 -10.65 -1.78 -24.98
N GLY A 225 -11.58 -1.50 -25.88
CA GLY A 225 -12.82 -0.82 -25.53
C GLY A 225 -13.30 0.08 -26.65
N ASN A 226 -14.26 0.94 -26.36
CA ASN A 226 -14.68 1.96 -27.32
C ASN A 226 -14.23 3.30 -26.77
N ASP A 227 -13.09 3.77 -27.25
CA ASP A 227 -12.38 4.87 -26.60
C ASP A 227 -12.67 6.22 -27.25
N ILE A 228 -12.48 7.30 -26.49
CA ILE A 228 -12.48 8.68 -26.98
C ILE A 228 -11.11 9.26 -26.72
N LEU A 229 -10.33 9.48 -27.77
CA LEU A 229 -8.95 9.94 -27.71
C LEU A 229 -8.84 11.31 -28.37
N ASP A 230 -8.24 12.27 -27.68
CA ASP A 230 -8.00 13.64 -28.17
C ASP A 230 -6.52 13.99 -28.02
N GLY A 231 -5.83 14.16 -29.14
CA GLY A 231 -4.43 14.61 -29.18
C GLY A 231 -4.30 16.09 -28.91
N ASP A 232 -5.34 16.89 -29.21
CA ASP A 232 -5.29 18.34 -29.39
C ASP A 232 -4.82 18.79 -30.79
N GLY A 233 -4.38 20.05 -30.95
CA GLY A 233 -3.95 20.67 -32.21
C GLY A 233 -2.48 20.44 -32.62
N ASN A 234 -1.72 19.65 -31.87
CA ASN A 234 -0.30 19.41 -32.12
C ASN A 234 -0.06 18.15 -32.98
N LEU A 235 1.20 17.68 -33.04
CA LEU A 235 1.57 16.48 -33.81
C LEU A 235 1.65 15.29 -32.87
N ASP A 236 0.51 14.63 -32.68
CA ASP A 236 0.34 13.52 -31.76
C ASP A 236 0.33 12.18 -32.47
N ARG A 237 0.60 11.11 -31.72
CA ARG A 237 0.49 9.74 -32.18
C ARG A 237 -0.60 9.05 -31.39
N ILE A 238 -1.74 8.78 -32.02
CA ILE A 238 -2.92 8.19 -31.36
C ILE A 238 -3.21 6.80 -31.93
N ARG A 239 -3.29 5.79 -31.06
CA ARG A 239 -3.71 4.43 -31.42
C ARG A 239 -4.93 4.03 -30.61
N GLY A 240 -6.05 3.78 -31.29
CA GLY A 240 -7.32 3.37 -30.67
C GLY A 240 -7.19 2.01 -29.98
N GLY A 241 -6.85 0.98 -30.77
CA GLY A 241 -6.70 -0.37 -30.26
C GLY A 241 -7.85 -1.26 -30.71
N ALA A 242 -8.39 -2.08 -29.80
CA ALA A 242 -9.46 -3.02 -30.10
C ALA A 242 -10.81 -2.42 -29.70
N GLY A 243 -11.72 -2.28 -30.68
CA GLY A 243 -13.10 -1.84 -30.47
C GLY A 243 -13.47 -0.73 -31.45
N ILE A 244 -14.44 0.11 -31.10
CA ILE A 244 -14.90 1.23 -31.94
C ILE A 244 -14.49 2.53 -31.27
N ASP A 245 -13.36 3.07 -31.73
CA ASP A 245 -12.74 4.24 -31.15
C ASP A 245 -13.10 5.52 -31.91
N ARG A 246 -13.15 6.63 -31.18
CA ARG A 246 -13.22 7.99 -31.71
C ARG A 246 -11.91 8.71 -31.38
N CYS A 247 -11.16 9.06 -32.40
CA CYS A 247 -9.89 9.79 -32.27
C CYS A 247 -10.01 11.19 -32.87
N ASN A 248 -9.44 12.20 -32.21
CA ASN A 248 -9.20 13.54 -32.74
C ASN A 248 -7.70 13.83 -32.69
N ASP A 249 -7.04 13.83 -33.84
CA ASP A 249 -5.59 14.10 -34.00
C ASP A 249 -5.30 15.50 -34.56
N SER A 250 -6.36 16.26 -34.90
CA SER A 250 -6.41 17.65 -35.39
C SER A 250 -5.39 18.11 -36.45
N ASP A 251 -4.55 17.22 -36.99
CA ASP A 251 -3.59 17.51 -38.07
C ASP A 251 -4.23 17.56 -39.46
N GLY A 252 -5.54 17.25 -39.52
CA GLY A 252 -6.38 17.44 -40.69
C GLY A 252 -6.35 16.29 -41.69
N ASP A 253 -5.78 15.13 -41.36
CA ASP A 253 -6.10 13.89 -42.07
C ASP A 253 -7.53 13.45 -41.71
N LEU A 254 -8.31 13.13 -42.74
CA LEU A 254 -9.69 12.73 -42.62
C LEU A 254 -9.75 11.25 -42.20
N MET A 255 -9.81 11.03 -40.88
CA MET A 255 -10.23 9.80 -40.18
C MET A 255 -10.42 8.53 -41.04
N ALA A 256 -9.62 7.51 -40.76
CA ALA A 256 -10.08 6.12 -40.84
C ALA A 256 -9.35 5.28 -39.78
N THR A 257 -9.93 5.20 -38.58
CA THR A 257 -9.55 4.31 -37.48
C THR A 257 -8.12 4.49 -36.97
N CYS A 258 -7.93 5.50 -36.11
CA CYS A 258 -6.78 5.70 -35.20
C CYS A 258 -5.45 5.09 -35.70
N GLU A 259 -4.76 5.82 -36.58
CA GLU A 259 -3.40 5.56 -37.12
C GLU A 259 -2.95 4.08 -37.10
N THR A 260 -3.31 3.33 -38.15
CA THR A 260 -2.41 2.29 -38.65
C THR A 260 -1.44 2.90 -39.65
N ASP A 261 -0.26 3.29 -39.15
CA ASP A 261 1.02 3.27 -39.88
C ASP A 261 1.10 4.14 -41.15
N LEU A 262 1.38 5.44 -40.98
CA LEU A 262 2.08 6.21 -42.03
C LEU A 262 3.59 5.85 -42.08
N GLY A 263 3.88 4.63 -42.54
CA GLY A 263 5.09 4.34 -43.32
C GLY A 263 6.23 3.63 -42.58
N GLY A 264 6.09 2.33 -42.35
CA GLY A 264 7.10 1.35 -42.79
C GLY A 264 8.47 1.39 -42.09
N ARG A 265 8.55 1.97 -40.90
CA ARG A 265 9.53 1.55 -39.89
C ARG A 265 8.75 1.11 -38.69
N GLU A 266 8.76 -0.19 -38.43
CA GLU A 266 8.51 -0.76 -37.11
C GLU A 266 9.40 0.04 -36.14
N LEU A 267 8.80 1.01 -35.45
CA LEU A 267 9.46 1.63 -34.30
C LEU A 267 9.61 0.51 -33.27
N PRO A 268 10.78 0.39 -32.63
CA PRO A 268 11.03 -0.67 -31.66
C PRO A 268 9.86 -0.74 -30.69
N GLN A 269 9.38 -1.96 -30.44
CA GLN A 269 8.25 -2.23 -29.55
C GLN A 269 8.41 -1.36 -28.30
N ASP A 270 7.46 -0.43 -28.12
CA ASP A 270 7.49 0.58 -27.07
C ASP A 270 7.78 -0.13 -25.73
N ASP A 271 8.76 0.37 -24.97
CA ASP A 271 8.99 -0.09 -23.59
C ASP A 271 7.62 -0.02 -22.91
N PRO A 272 7.07 -1.15 -22.42
CA PRO A 272 5.83 -1.10 -21.68
C PRO A 272 6.00 -0.06 -20.56
N VAL A 273 4.91 0.60 -20.17
CA VAL A 273 4.86 1.27 -18.87
C VAL A 273 4.91 0.12 -17.84
N GLU A 274 6.09 -0.46 -17.69
CA GLU A 274 6.36 -1.61 -16.86
C GLU A 274 6.45 -1.08 -15.44
N LEU A 275 5.80 -1.78 -14.54
CA LEU A 275 5.81 -1.52 -13.11
C LEU A 275 7.20 -1.86 -12.56
N ILE A 276 8.20 -1.06 -12.90
CA ILE A 276 9.45 -0.99 -12.16
C ILE A 276 9.21 0.09 -11.11
N ILE A 277 8.56 -0.29 -10.01
CA ILE A 277 8.72 0.46 -8.77
C ILE A 277 10.04 -0.05 -8.19
N PRO A 278 11.16 0.70 -8.31
CA PRO A 278 12.37 0.26 -7.66
C PRO A 278 12.12 0.36 -6.16
N ASP A 279 12.15 -0.78 -5.47
CA ASP A 279 12.55 -0.73 -4.07
C ASP A 279 13.94 -0.07 -4.06
N PRO A 280 14.16 1.00 -3.27
CA PRO A 280 15.47 1.61 -3.20
C PRO A 280 16.47 0.53 -2.81
N GLN A 281 17.43 0.28 -3.70
CA GLN A 281 18.67 -0.30 -3.24
C GLN A 281 19.20 0.63 -2.14
N PRO A 282 19.63 0.12 -0.99
CA PRO A 282 20.26 0.96 0.02
C PRO A 282 21.36 1.78 -0.66
N GLU A 283 21.37 3.09 -0.41
CA GLU A 283 22.39 3.99 -0.97
C GLU A 283 23.78 3.35 -0.79
N PRO A 284 24.63 3.31 -1.82
CA PRO A 284 25.99 2.83 -1.65
C PRO A 284 26.64 3.70 -0.59
N GLN A 285 27.07 3.06 0.51
CA GLN A 285 27.78 3.75 1.57
C GLN A 285 28.97 4.50 0.95
N PRO A 286 29.25 5.75 1.35
CA PRO A 286 30.40 6.47 0.84
C PRO A 286 31.64 5.63 1.09
N ASP A 287 32.41 5.39 0.02
CA ASP A 287 33.64 4.60 0.09
C ASP A 287 34.49 5.09 1.28
N PRO A 288 34.90 4.20 2.20
CA PRO A 288 35.75 4.61 3.29
C PRO A 288 37.05 5.20 2.72
N GLU A 289 37.44 6.37 3.22
CA GLU A 289 38.68 7.05 2.83
C GLU A 289 39.86 6.06 2.80
N PRO A 290 40.73 6.09 1.78
CA PRO A 290 41.82 5.13 1.65
C PRO A 290 42.76 5.28 2.85
N GLN A 291 42.72 4.31 3.77
CA GLN A 291 43.65 4.27 4.89
C GLN A 291 45.08 4.02 4.38
N PRO A 292 46.12 4.63 4.98
CA PRO A 292 47.50 4.37 4.60
C PRO A 292 47.84 2.91 4.92
N ASN A 293 48.43 2.21 3.95
CA ASN A 293 48.87 0.82 4.11
C ASN A 293 49.70 0.62 5.39
N PRO A 294 49.32 -0.29 6.29
CA PRO A 294 50.16 -0.67 7.41
C PRO A 294 51.30 -1.59 6.93
N ASP A 295 52.48 -1.41 7.53
CA ASP A 295 53.68 -2.23 7.30
C ASP A 295 53.40 -3.74 7.51
N PRO A 296 54.11 -4.64 6.80
CA PRO A 296 53.82 -6.07 6.83
C PRO A 296 54.16 -6.67 8.20
N GLN A 297 53.15 -7.18 8.91
CA GLN A 297 53.32 -8.03 10.09
C GLN A 297 53.56 -9.50 9.68
N PRO A 298 54.33 -10.27 10.49
CA PRO A 298 54.65 -11.67 10.20
C PRO A 298 53.43 -12.58 10.43
N ASP A 299 53.36 -13.65 9.62
CA ASP A 299 52.23 -14.61 9.56
C ASP A 299 51.83 -15.19 10.93
N PRO A 300 50.52 -15.25 11.26
CA PRO A 300 50.03 -15.98 12.42
C PRO A 300 49.90 -17.49 12.13
N GLU A 301 50.10 -18.29 13.18
CA GLU A 301 49.89 -19.75 13.23
C GLU A 301 48.43 -20.14 12.86
N PRO A 302 48.18 -21.38 12.39
CA PRO A 302 46.85 -21.79 11.95
C PRO A 302 45.88 -21.92 13.13
N ASP A 303 44.80 -21.16 13.09
CA ASP A 303 43.67 -21.28 14.02
C ASP A 303 42.98 -22.67 13.89
N PRO A 304 42.46 -23.23 14.99
CA PRO A 304 41.63 -24.43 14.96
C PRO A 304 40.28 -24.12 14.31
N ASP A 305 39.74 -25.09 13.56
CA ASP A 305 38.48 -24.98 12.82
C ASP A 305 37.35 -24.36 13.65
N PRO A 306 36.57 -23.41 13.09
CA PRO A 306 35.45 -22.81 13.78
C PRO A 306 34.35 -23.84 14.06
N GLU A 307 33.81 -23.82 15.28
CA GLU A 307 32.61 -24.58 15.61
C GLU A 307 31.48 -24.21 14.62
N PRO A 308 30.72 -25.20 14.12
CA PRO A 308 29.62 -24.93 13.21
C PRO A 308 28.57 -24.04 13.89
N PRO A 309 27.93 -23.13 13.15
CA PRO A 309 26.85 -22.31 13.68
C PRO A 309 25.74 -23.19 14.25
N PRO A 310 24.97 -22.71 15.25
CA PRO A 310 23.84 -23.45 15.78
C PRO A 310 22.91 -23.80 14.62
N VAL A 311 22.65 -25.09 14.48
CA VAL A 311 21.66 -25.63 13.55
C VAL A 311 20.35 -24.90 13.76
N ASP A 312 19.87 -24.24 12.70
CA ASP A 312 18.48 -23.87 12.53
C ASP A 312 17.68 -25.18 12.66
N GLU A 313 17.03 -25.37 13.81
CA GLU A 313 16.14 -26.50 14.01
C GLU A 313 14.97 -26.30 13.05
N GLY A 314 15.05 -26.98 11.90
CA GLY A 314 13.92 -27.15 11.00
C GLY A 314 12.66 -27.64 11.75
N PRO A 315 11.48 -27.51 11.13
CA PRO A 315 10.20 -27.71 11.82
C PRO A 315 10.15 -29.06 12.53
N VAL A 316 9.73 -29.03 13.79
CA VAL A 316 9.49 -30.21 14.62
C VAL A 316 8.58 -31.17 13.84
N PRO A 317 8.97 -32.46 13.67
CA PRO A 317 8.11 -33.47 13.09
C PRO A 317 6.72 -33.49 13.76
N ALA A 318 5.66 -33.68 12.98
CA ALA A 318 4.26 -33.52 13.44
C ALA A 318 3.88 -34.43 14.64
N ASP A 319 4.65 -35.50 14.87
CA ASP A 319 4.53 -36.44 15.98
C ASP A 319 5.23 -35.98 17.28
N GLN A 320 5.90 -34.82 17.26
CA GLN A 320 6.60 -34.24 18.42
C GLN A 320 6.12 -32.82 18.81
N ALA A 321 5.09 -32.28 18.16
CA ALA A 321 4.50 -31.01 18.57
C ALA A 321 3.94 -31.13 20.01
N PRO A 322 4.21 -30.16 20.91
CA PRO A 322 3.61 -30.14 22.24
C PRO A 322 2.07 -30.23 22.14
N GLN A 323 1.42 -30.99 23.02
CA GLN A 323 -0.04 -31.13 22.98
C GLN A 323 -0.72 -29.75 23.06
N GLY A 324 -1.59 -29.46 22.10
CA GLY A 324 -2.37 -28.23 22.05
C GLY A 324 -1.78 -27.11 21.18
N VAL A 325 -0.64 -27.33 20.52
CA VAL A 325 -0.11 -26.40 19.50
C VAL A 325 0.17 -27.12 18.17
N ASN A 326 0.15 -26.38 17.07
CA ASN A 326 0.51 -26.83 15.74
C ASN A 326 2.04 -26.94 15.57
N ARG A 327 2.48 -27.44 14.41
CA ARG A 327 3.91 -27.62 14.07
C ARG A 327 4.75 -26.33 14.04
N TYR A 328 4.11 -25.17 14.17
CA TYR A 328 4.75 -23.85 14.21
C TYR A 328 4.64 -23.18 15.60
N GLY A 329 4.19 -23.92 16.62
CA GLY A 329 4.08 -23.43 17.99
C GLY A 329 2.81 -22.63 18.29
N TRP A 330 1.84 -22.56 17.38
CA TRP A 330 0.58 -21.85 17.60
C TRP A 330 -0.49 -22.74 18.21
N PRO A 331 -1.33 -22.25 19.13
CA PRO A 331 -2.46 -23.03 19.64
C PRO A 331 -3.36 -23.58 18.53
N LEU A 332 -3.88 -24.79 18.71
CA LEU A 332 -4.86 -25.38 17.78
C LEU A 332 -6.13 -24.52 17.74
N LEU A 333 -6.70 -24.34 16.54
CA LEU A 333 -7.87 -23.49 16.34
C LEU A 333 -9.11 -24.11 17.01
N THR A 334 -9.59 -23.47 18.08
CA THR A 334 -10.84 -23.89 18.74
C THR A 334 -12.07 -23.41 17.98
N ASP A 335 -13.24 -23.92 18.34
CA ASP A 335 -14.52 -23.43 17.80
C ASP A 335 -14.73 -21.94 18.07
N ALA A 336 -14.29 -21.44 19.23
CA ALA A 336 -14.38 -20.01 19.57
C ALA A 336 -13.44 -19.17 18.69
N GLY A 337 -12.23 -19.65 18.44
CA GLY A 337 -11.28 -18.99 17.54
C GLY A 337 -11.80 -18.95 16.11
N LEU A 338 -12.32 -20.08 15.60
CA LEU A 338 -12.91 -20.14 14.27
C LEU A 338 -14.14 -19.24 14.15
N ALA A 339 -15.02 -19.21 15.15
CA ALA A 339 -16.17 -18.31 15.15
C ALA A 339 -15.76 -16.83 15.07
N ALA A 340 -14.72 -16.44 15.81
CA ALA A 340 -14.18 -15.08 15.74
C ALA A 340 -13.58 -14.75 14.37
N MET A 341 -12.91 -15.71 13.72
CA MET A 341 -12.45 -15.55 12.33
C MET A 341 -13.62 -15.37 11.38
N LEU A 342 -14.65 -16.22 11.47
CA LEU A 342 -15.82 -16.14 10.60
C LEU A 342 -16.57 -14.82 10.75
N GLU A 343 -16.72 -14.34 11.99
CA GLU A 343 -17.33 -13.04 12.26
C GLU A 343 -16.51 -11.89 11.65
N CYS A 344 -15.18 -11.95 11.79
CA CYS A 344 -14.26 -10.95 11.28
C CYS A 344 -14.18 -10.92 9.74
N GLU A 345 -14.10 -12.08 9.10
CA GLU A 345 -13.85 -12.22 7.67
C GLU A 345 -15.13 -12.12 6.81
N SER A 346 -16.28 -12.51 7.34
CA SER A 346 -17.52 -12.59 6.56
C SER A 346 -18.78 -12.18 7.29
N GLY A 347 -18.68 -11.71 8.54
CA GLY A 347 -19.85 -11.50 9.39
C GLY A 347 -20.63 -12.81 9.60
N THR A 348 -19.93 -13.95 9.68
CA THR A 348 -20.45 -15.32 9.83
C THR A 348 -21.13 -15.95 8.60
N ASN A 349 -20.97 -15.35 7.40
CA ASN A 349 -21.59 -15.85 6.18
C ASN A 349 -20.67 -16.79 5.37
N HIS A 350 -20.82 -18.11 5.56
CA HIS A 350 -20.09 -19.13 4.79
C HIS A 350 -20.38 -19.18 3.28
N ALA A 351 -21.45 -18.54 2.82
CA ALA A 351 -21.81 -18.48 1.40
C ALA A 351 -21.40 -17.14 0.75
N ILE A 352 -20.60 -16.32 1.45
CA ILE A 352 -20.20 -15.01 0.95
C ILE A 352 -19.37 -15.13 -0.34
N ASN A 353 -19.77 -14.35 -1.33
CA ASN A 353 -19.04 -14.10 -2.57
C ASN A 353 -19.34 -12.66 -2.98
N THR A 354 -18.45 -11.76 -2.63
CA THR A 354 -18.56 -10.32 -2.94
C THR A 354 -17.92 -9.98 -4.29
N GLY A 355 -17.37 -10.96 -5.01
CA GLY A 355 -16.65 -10.73 -6.26
C GLY A 355 -15.21 -10.20 -6.09
N ASN A 356 -14.68 -10.18 -4.86
CA ASN A 356 -13.33 -9.70 -4.51
C ASN A 356 -12.20 -10.74 -4.70
N GLY A 357 -12.50 -11.89 -5.31
CA GLY A 357 -11.55 -13.00 -5.50
C GLY A 357 -11.34 -13.90 -4.27
N PHE A 358 -12.01 -13.61 -3.16
CA PHE A 358 -12.06 -14.43 -1.96
C PHE A 358 -13.46 -15.01 -1.75
N TYR A 359 -13.54 -16.19 -1.13
CA TYR A 359 -14.78 -16.93 -1.08
C TYR A 359 -14.98 -17.62 0.27
N GLY A 360 -16.25 -17.70 0.68
CA GLY A 360 -16.65 -18.47 1.85
C GLY A 360 -16.31 -17.80 3.18
N GLY A 361 -16.58 -18.51 4.27
CA GLY A 361 -16.72 -17.89 5.60
C GLY A 361 -15.47 -17.19 6.14
N VAL A 362 -14.29 -17.66 5.75
CA VAL A 362 -13.00 -17.05 6.13
C VAL A 362 -12.26 -16.48 4.92
N GLN A 363 -12.96 -16.08 3.85
CA GLN A 363 -12.36 -15.39 2.70
C GLN A 363 -11.14 -16.14 2.11
N TRP A 364 -11.38 -17.34 1.58
CA TRP A 364 -10.34 -18.16 0.98
C TRP A 364 -9.97 -17.69 -0.44
N LEU A 365 -8.67 -17.67 -0.74
CA LEU A 365 -8.17 -17.66 -2.12
C LEU A 365 -8.42 -19.02 -2.78
N PRO A 366 -8.85 -19.09 -4.06
CA PRO A 366 -9.11 -20.37 -4.74
C PRO A 366 -7.92 -21.34 -4.75
N ALA A 367 -6.71 -20.84 -5.01
CA ALA A 367 -5.51 -21.67 -5.06
C ALA A 367 -5.19 -22.28 -3.69
N THR A 368 -5.28 -21.49 -2.63
CA THR A 368 -5.05 -21.93 -1.25
C THR A 368 -6.11 -22.92 -0.80
N TRP A 369 -7.39 -22.65 -1.09
CA TRP A 369 -8.50 -23.56 -0.80
C TRP A 369 -8.29 -24.93 -1.43
N ASN A 370 -7.92 -24.98 -2.71
CA ASN A 370 -7.70 -26.24 -3.42
C ASN A 370 -6.56 -27.07 -2.78
N ALA A 371 -5.50 -26.41 -2.33
CA ALA A 371 -4.43 -27.06 -1.59
C ALA A 371 -4.91 -27.59 -0.22
N ALA A 372 -5.69 -26.79 0.51
CA ALA A 372 -6.25 -27.15 1.81
C ALA A 372 -7.24 -28.32 1.71
N ALA A 373 -8.14 -28.30 0.72
CA ALA A 373 -9.12 -29.36 0.49
C ALA A 373 -8.45 -30.70 0.15
N ARG A 374 -7.36 -30.69 -0.64
CA ARG A 374 -6.55 -31.89 -0.90
C ARG A 374 -5.85 -32.39 0.36
N GLY A 375 -5.22 -31.49 1.10
CA GLY A 375 -4.43 -31.85 2.28
C GLY A 375 -5.26 -32.38 3.45
N SER A 376 -6.48 -31.86 3.61
CA SER A 376 -7.44 -32.27 4.64
C SER A 376 -8.27 -33.51 4.28
N GLY A 377 -8.10 -34.08 3.08
CA GLY A 377 -8.83 -35.26 2.62
C GLY A 377 -10.20 -34.97 1.99
N PHE A 378 -10.62 -33.70 1.92
CA PHE A 378 -11.85 -33.24 1.26
C PHE A 378 -11.69 -33.06 -0.26
N THR A 379 -11.05 -34.04 -0.92
CA THR A 379 -10.64 -33.99 -2.33
C THR A 379 -11.79 -33.79 -3.32
N GLN A 380 -13.04 -34.16 -2.97
CA GLN A 380 -14.21 -33.89 -3.82
C GLN A 380 -14.55 -32.39 -3.97
N TYR A 381 -13.93 -31.52 -3.18
CA TYR A 381 -14.09 -30.06 -3.25
C TYR A 381 -12.87 -29.35 -3.85
N ASP A 382 -11.88 -30.09 -4.37
CA ASP A 382 -10.79 -29.53 -5.16
C ASP A 382 -11.33 -28.94 -6.46
N GLY A 383 -11.05 -27.65 -6.71
CA GLY A 383 -11.58 -26.88 -7.83
C GLY A 383 -12.99 -26.33 -7.62
N VAL A 384 -13.61 -26.58 -6.45
CA VAL A 384 -14.92 -26.01 -6.08
C VAL A 384 -14.69 -24.76 -5.25
N LEU A 385 -15.32 -23.64 -5.63
CA LEU A 385 -15.15 -22.38 -4.89
C LEU A 385 -15.78 -22.48 -3.48
N PRO A 386 -15.09 -22.00 -2.42
CA PRO A 386 -15.50 -22.16 -1.03
C PRO A 386 -16.95 -21.75 -0.71
N HIS A 387 -17.45 -20.66 -1.31
CA HIS A 387 -18.82 -20.18 -1.10
C HIS A 387 -19.92 -21.15 -1.56
N LEU A 388 -19.57 -22.18 -2.35
CA LEU A 388 -20.46 -23.24 -2.80
C LEU A 388 -20.32 -24.53 -1.97
N VAL A 389 -19.41 -24.55 -0.99
CA VAL A 389 -19.08 -25.72 -0.16
C VAL A 389 -19.86 -25.63 1.16
N PRO A 390 -20.36 -26.76 1.71
CA PRO A 390 -21.06 -26.75 3.01
C PRO A 390 -20.21 -26.13 4.13
N ALA A 391 -20.84 -25.31 4.98
CA ALA A 391 -20.18 -24.58 6.07
C ALA A 391 -19.30 -25.49 6.95
N GLN A 392 -19.82 -26.65 7.38
CA GLN A 392 -19.05 -27.61 8.19
C GLN A 392 -17.75 -28.08 7.51
N VAL A 393 -17.78 -28.26 6.19
CA VAL A 393 -16.58 -28.65 5.44
C VAL A 393 -15.59 -27.49 5.38
N GLN A 394 -16.05 -26.26 5.18
CA GLN A 394 -15.17 -25.09 5.25
C GLN A 394 -14.51 -24.96 6.61
N ASP A 395 -15.25 -25.19 7.69
CA ASP A 395 -14.76 -25.13 9.08
C ASP A 395 -13.69 -26.20 9.35
N ASP A 396 -13.94 -27.45 8.92
CA ASP A 396 -13.01 -28.56 9.09
C ASP A 396 -11.72 -28.35 8.28
N VAL A 397 -11.83 -27.86 7.04
CA VAL A 397 -10.68 -27.51 6.19
C VAL A 397 -9.88 -26.35 6.80
N THR A 398 -10.56 -25.35 7.37
CA THR A 398 -9.91 -24.19 8.01
C THR A 398 -9.13 -24.60 9.25
N LYS A 399 -9.69 -25.45 10.11
CA LYS A 399 -8.96 -25.99 11.26
C LYS A 399 -7.75 -26.82 10.82
N TRP A 400 -7.92 -27.69 9.83
CA TRP A 400 -6.79 -28.47 9.29
C TRP A 400 -5.69 -27.56 8.75
N TRP A 401 -6.04 -26.53 7.98
CA TRP A 401 -5.08 -25.58 7.43
C TRP A 401 -4.33 -24.83 8.52
N TRP A 402 -5.04 -24.38 9.57
CA TRP A 402 -4.43 -23.76 10.74
C TRP A 402 -3.41 -24.67 11.42
N GLU A 403 -3.64 -25.98 11.46
CA GLU A 403 -2.67 -26.95 11.99
C GLU A 403 -1.48 -27.17 11.05
N ALA A 404 -1.72 -27.12 9.74
CA ALA A 404 -0.75 -27.44 8.70
C ALA A 404 0.16 -26.26 8.31
N THR A 405 -0.25 -25.01 8.55
CA THR A 405 0.45 -23.80 8.10
C THR A 405 0.63 -22.76 9.21
N ARG A 406 1.29 -21.65 8.88
CA ARG A 406 1.29 -20.44 9.72
C ARG A 406 -0.03 -19.69 9.48
N PRO A 407 -0.90 -19.49 10.49
CA PRO A 407 -2.22 -18.91 10.26
C PRO A 407 -2.20 -17.43 9.85
N ASN A 408 -1.19 -16.70 10.32
CA ASN A 408 -1.02 -15.27 10.08
C ASN A 408 -0.66 -14.90 8.64
N THR A 409 -0.27 -15.86 7.80
CA THR A 409 0.04 -15.59 6.39
C THR A 409 -1.22 -15.54 5.53
N GLN A 410 -2.28 -16.26 5.92
CA GLN A 410 -3.55 -16.28 5.19
C GLN A 410 -4.56 -15.30 5.78
N TRP A 411 -4.59 -15.16 7.11
CA TRP A 411 -5.53 -14.29 7.83
C TRP A 411 -4.79 -13.34 8.78
N PRO A 412 -3.96 -12.43 8.27
CA PRO A 412 -3.08 -11.59 9.09
C PRO A 412 -3.84 -10.74 10.13
N HIS A 413 -5.06 -10.28 9.82
CA HIS A 413 -5.89 -9.53 10.77
C HIS A 413 -6.75 -10.45 11.65
N CYS A 414 -7.60 -11.30 11.04
CA CYS A 414 -8.61 -12.04 11.79
C CYS A 414 -8.05 -13.21 12.62
N HIS A 415 -6.83 -13.68 12.38
CA HIS A 415 -6.19 -14.67 13.27
C HIS A 415 -5.96 -14.12 14.68
N VAL A 416 -5.73 -12.81 14.82
CA VAL A 416 -5.53 -12.17 16.14
C VAL A 416 -6.81 -12.24 16.96
N LYS A 417 -7.96 -11.97 16.33
CA LYS A 417 -9.29 -12.15 16.95
C LYS A 417 -9.54 -13.60 17.33
N ALA A 418 -9.09 -14.55 16.51
CA ALA A 418 -9.12 -15.97 16.84
C ALA A 418 -8.33 -16.24 18.13
N LEU A 419 -7.11 -15.73 18.25
CA LEU A 419 -6.24 -15.92 19.41
C LEU A 419 -6.80 -15.27 20.68
N ALA A 420 -7.39 -14.08 20.56
CA ALA A 420 -8.10 -13.43 21.65
C ALA A 420 -9.30 -14.26 22.12
N ALA A 421 -10.12 -14.76 21.19
CA ALA A 421 -11.27 -15.64 21.51
C ALA A 421 -10.85 -17.00 22.10
N MET A 422 -9.60 -17.43 21.85
CA MET A 422 -9.00 -18.62 22.45
C MET A 422 -8.34 -18.34 23.81
N ASN A 423 -8.43 -17.12 24.35
CA ASN A 423 -7.72 -16.66 25.56
C ASN A 423 -6.19 -16.83 25.48
N VAL A 424 -5.63 -16.80 24.29
CA VAL A 424 -4.18 -16.83 24.05
C VAL A 424 -3.61 -15.42 24.19
N LEU A 425 -4.39 -14.43 23.76
CA LEU A 425 -4.13 -13.01 23.95
C LEU A 425 -5.15 -12.44 24.93
N PRO A 426 -4.80 -11.40 25.71
CA PRO A 426 -5.78 -10.68 26.51
C PRO A 426 -6.89 -10.15 25.58
N PRO A 427 -8.17 -10.17 26.00
CA PRO A 427 -9.25 -9.60 25.22
C PRO A 427 -8.99 -8.09 25.07
N THR A 428 -8.83 -7.66 23.82
CA THR A 428 -8.75 -6.25 23.41
C THR A 428 -10.10 -5.59 23.48
#